data_AF-A0A957LTS6-F1
#
_entry.id   AF-A0A957LTS6-F1
#
_cell.length_a   1.000
_cell.length_b   1.000
_cell.length_c   1.000
_cell.angle_alpha   90.00
_cell.angle_beta   90.00
_cell.angle_gamma   90.00
#
_symmetry.space_group_name_H-M   'P 1'
#
loop_
_entity.id
_entity.type
_entity.pdbx_description
1 polymer ?
#
loop_
_entity_poly.entity_id
_entity_poly.type
_entity_poly.pdbx_seq_one_letter_code
_entity_poly.pdbx_strand_id
1 'polypeptide(L)'
;MEMRSRSPLNLPDDLIQEETGRFSAGWNILLDAWGAPQKGHAAAVRHLQAIYGLSERWANIVAVRYAADRDLQEETSIPADLLTAMVLRPAARVRFEALTPAEQRAIILPIETAAERSERKERIREAIAGLIEE
;
A
#
# COMPACT_ATOMS: atom_id res chain seq x y z
N MET A 1 21.72 -3.75 18.91
CA MET A 1 21.37 -2.58 18.09
C MET A 1 20.06 -2.93 17.38
N GLU A 2 18.93 -2.60 18.00
CA GLU A 2 17.60 -3.01 17.54
C GLU A 2 17.09 -2.03 16.47
N MET A 3 17.25 -2.37 15.19
CA MET A 3 16.50 -1.74 14.10
C MET A 3 15.04 -2.25 14.11
N ARG A 4 14.30 -1.88 15.15
CA ARG A 4 12.86 -2.09 15.23
C ARG A 4 12.17 -1.06 14.32
N SER A 5 11.37 -1.56 13.38
CA SER A 5 10.21 -0.86 12.83
C SER A 5 10.46 0.42 12.01
N ARG A 6 11.41 0.42 11.07
CA ARG A 6 11.36 1.41 9.96
C ARG A 6 10.40 0.89 8.90
N SER A 7 9.33 1.65 8.63
CA SER A 7 8.43 1.37 7.51
C SER A 7 9.25 1.26 6.22
N PRO A 8 8.97 0.27 5.35
CA PRO A 8 9.74 0.02 4.13
C PRO A 8 9.85 1.24 3.19
N LEU A 9 8.92 2.18 3.29
CA LEU A 9 8.89 3.44 2.55
C LEU A 9 9.85 4.51 3.10
N ASN A 10 10.22 4.47 4.38
CA ASN A 10 11.05 5.50 5.03
C ASN A 10 12.55 5.12 5.10
N LEU A 11 12.98 4.11 4.33
CA LEU A 11 14.39 3.75 4.26
C LEU A 11 15.15 4.70 3.32
N PRO A 12 16.36 5.17 3.69
CA PRO A 12 17.19 5.97 2.81
C PRO A 12 17.68 5.13 1.62
N ASP A 13 17.79 5.76 0.45
CA ASP A 13 18.17 5.06 -0.79
C ASP A 13 19.60 4.51 -0.75
N ASP A 14 20.51 5.17 -0.02
CA ASP A 14 21.89 4.71 0.18
C ASP A 14 21.94 3.33 0.85
N LEU A 15 21.12 3.12 1.89
CA LEU A 15 21.03 1.83 2.58
C LEU A 15 20.47 0.74 1.66
N ILE A 16 19.55 1.09 0.77
CA ILE A 16 19.02 0.14 -0.22
C ILE A 16 20.12 -0.22 -1.21
N GLN A 17 20.90 0.74 -1.67
CA GLN A 17 22.02 0.49 -2.57
C GLN A 17 23.09 -0.40 -1.91
N GLU A 18 23.46 -0.13 -0.66
CA GLU A 18 24.44 -0.94 0.08
C GLU A 18 24.03 -2.41 0.17
N GLU A 19 22.74 -2.66 0.41
CA GLU A 19 22.23 -4.00 0.72
C GLU A 19 21.75 -4.77 -0.51
N THR A 20 21.25 -4.07 -1.52
CA THR A 20 20.67 -4.66 -2.74
C THR A 20 21.56 -4.46 -3.97
N GLY A 21 22.61 -3.64 -3.86
CA GLY A 21 23.51 -3.29 -4.95
C GLY A 21 22.96 -2.26 -5.93
N ARG A 22 21.73 -1.75 -5.73
CA ARG A 22 21.08 -0.77 -6.61
C ARG A 22 20.21 0.21 -5.83
N PHE A 23 20.13 1.45 -6.31
CA PHE A 23 19.16 2.44 -5.85
C PHE A 23 17.72 2.05 -6.21
N SER A 24 16.74 2.65 -5.53
CA SER A 24 15.31 2.39 -5.78
C SER A 24 14.93 2.64 -7.24
N ALA A 25 15.43 3.72 -7.83
CA ALA A 25 15.19 4.04 -9.25
C ALA A 25 15.70 2.93 -10.20
N GLY A 26 16.84 2.31 -9.88
CA GLY A 26 17.39 1.21 -10.66
C GLY A 26 16.55 -0.06 -10.58
N TRP A 27 15.97 -0.34 -9.41
CA TRP A 27 15.02 -1.43 -9.24
C TRP A 27 13.71 -1.20 -9.99
N ASN A 28 13.21 0.04 -9.98
CA ASN A 28 11.98 0.39 -10.68
C ASN A 28 12.10 0.12 -12.18
N ILE A 29 13.21 0.51 -12.81
CA ILE A 29 13.48 0.23 -14.23
C ILE A 29 13.47 -1.28 -14.53
N LEU A 30 14.06 -2.09 -13.65
CA LEU A 30 14.10 -3.55 -13.84
C LEU A 30 12.71 -4.18 -13.70
N LEU A 31 11.94 -3.73 -12.72
CA LEU A 31 10.58 -4.22 -12.48
C LEU A 31 9.61 -3.77 -13.59
N ASP A 32 9.75 -2.55 -14.10
CA ASP A 32 9.01 -2.08 -15.27
C ASP A 32 9.35 -2.92 -16.51
N ALA A 33 10.63 -3.14 -16.78
CA ALA A 33 11.08 -3.94 -17.94
C ALA A 33 10.60 -5.39 -17.86
N TRP A 34 10.47 -5.94 -16.65
CA TRP A 34 9.92 -7.27 -16.43
C TRP A 34 8.38 -7.33 -16.50
N GLY A 35 7.70 -6.17 -16.46
CA GLY A 35 6.24 -6.11 -16.42
C GLY A 35 5.65 -6.43 -15.05
N ALA A 36 6.31 -5.98 -13.98
CA ALA A 36 5.78 -6.07 -12.62
C ALA A 36 4.36 -5.50 -12.45
N PRO A 37 3.93 -4.39 -13.12
CA PRO A 37 2.58 -3.85 -12.94
C PRO A 37 1.47 -4.85 -13.25
N GLN A 38 1.66 -5.69 -14.28
CA GLN A 38 0.65 -6.66 -14.69
C GLN A 38 0.68 -7.96 -13.85
N LYS A 39 1.77 -8.19 -13.10
CA LYS A 39 2.01 -9.43 -12.35
C LYS A 39 1.73 -9.28 -10.85
N GLY A 40 1.74 -8.05 -10.35
CA GLY A 40 1.43 -7.73 -8.95
C GLY A 40 2.58 -7.93 -7.97
N HIS A 41 2.34 -7.50 -6.73
CA HIS A 41 3.36 -7.40 -5.68
C HIS A 41 4.02 -8.75 -5.36
N ALA A 42 3.22 -9.81 -5.14
CA ALA A 42 3.74 -11.13 -4.78
C ALA A 42 4.66 -11.72 -5.86
N ALA A 43 4.37 -11.45 -7.14
CA ALA A 43 5.20 -11.89 -8.25
C ALA A 43 6.51 -11.10 -8.30
N ALA A 44 6.48 -9.79 -8.06
CA ALA A 44 7.68 -8.96 -7.96
C ALA A 44 8.61 -9.45 -6.83
N VAL A 45 8.08 -9.74 -5.64
CA VAL A 45 8.86 -10.27 -4.50
C VAL A 45 9.53 -11.61 -4.84
N ARG A 46 8.82 -12.52 -5.52
CA ARG A 46 9.39 -13.81 -5.95
C ARG A 46 10.46 -13.62 -7.03
N HIS A 47 10.25 -12.72 -7.98
CA HIS A 47 11.20 -12.43 -9.04
C HIS A 47 12.50 -11.85 -8.48
N LEU A 48 12.40 -10.91 -7.53
CA LEU A 48 13.54 -10.30 -6.84
C LEU A 48 14.37 -11.35 -6.08
N GLN A 49 13.73 -12.31 -5.42
CA GLN A 49 14.43 -13.42 -4.76
C GLN A 49 15.07 -14.37 -5.77
N ALA A 50 14.31 -14.83 -6.76
CA ALA A 50 14.73 -15.90 -7.66
C ALA A 50 15.82 -15.46 -8.66
N ILE A 51 15.73 -14.23 -9.18
CA ILE A 51 16.63 -13.73 -10.22
C ILE A 51 17.79 -12.93 -9.63
N TYR A 52 17.52 -12.13 -8.60
CA TYR A 52 18.51 -11.20 -8.05
C TYR A 52 19.05 -11.65 -6.68
N GLY A 53 18.57 -12.78 -6.14
CA GLY A 53 19.08 -13.34 -4.89
C GLY A 53 18.82 -12.47 -3.66
N LEU A 54 17.87 -11.52 -3.77
CA LEU A 54 17.51 -10.65 -2.65
C LEU A 54 16.94 -11.49 -1.51
N SER A 55 17.26 -11.12 -0.26
CA SER A 55 16.58 -11.71 0.89
C SER A 55 15.09 -11.36 0.85
N GLU A 56 14.24 -12.20 1.45
CA GLU A 56 12.79 -11.97 1.51
C GLU A 56 12.45 -10.55 2.01
N ARG A 57 13.18 -10.08 3.04
CA ARG A 57 13.03 -8.74 3.60
C ARG A 57 13.33 -7.65 2.56
N TRP A 58 14.46 -7.74 1.85
CA TRP A 58 14.85 -6.72 0.87
C TRP A 58 14.00 -6.77 -0.40
N ALA A 59 13.62 -7.96 -0.84
CA ALA A 59 12.67 -8.14 -1.92
C ALA A 59 11.31 -7.49 -1.61
N ASN A 60 10.82 -7.66 -0.38
CA ASN A 60 9.59 -7.01 0.08
C ASN A 60 9.72 -5.48 0.10
N ILE A 61 10.80 -4.95 0.69
CA ILE A 61 11.07 -3.49 0.73
C ILE A 61 11.08 -2.89 -0.68
N VAL A 62 11.84 -3.49 -1.60
CA VAL A 62 11.95 -3.02 -2.99
C VAL A 62 10.60 -3.10 -3.69
N ALA A 63 9.85 -4.19 -3.54
CA ALA A 63 8.53 -4.33 -4.17
C ALA A 63 7.49 -3.36 -3.60
N VAL A 64 7.53 -3.04 -2.30
CA VAL A 64 6.64 -2.04 -1.68
C VAL A 64 6.95 -0.64 -2.19
N ARG A 65 8.24 -0.26 -2.24
CA ARG A 65 8.67 1.05 -2.77
C ARG A 65 8.33 1.19 -4.24
N TYR A 66 8.60 0.16 -5.04
CA TYR A 66 8.23 0.12 -6.46
C TYR A 66 6.73 0.35 -6.66
N ALA A 67 5.90 -0.36 -5.89
CA ALA A 67 4.46 -0.20 -5.98
C ALA A 67 4.02 1.22 -5.59
N ALA A 68 4.66 1.83 -4.58
CA ALA A 68 4.40 3.21 -4.19
C ALA A 68 4.82 4.23 -5.27
N ASP A 69 6.01 4.07 -5.87
CA ASP A 69 6.54 4.97 -6.91
C ASP A 69 5.74 4.91 -8.21
N ARG A 70 5.08 3.79 -8.48
CA ARG A 70 4.26 3.58 -9.68
C ARG A 70 2.77 3.74 -9.43
N ASP A 71 2.37 4.08 -8.20
CA ASP A 71 0.97 4.07 -7.74
C ASP A 71 0.26 2.73 -8.02
N LEU A 72 1.02 1.64 -8.17
CA LEU A 72 0.56 0.27 -8.42
C LEU A 72 0.18 -0.47 -7.16
N GLN A 73 0.11 0.28 -6.07
CA GLN A 73 -0.40 -0.12 -4.80
C GLN A 73 -1.82 -0.66 -5.04
N GLU A 74 -1.95 -2.00 -5.10
CA GLU A 74 -3.19 -2.76 -5.37
C GLU A 74 -4.42 -1.96 -4.99
N GLU A 75 -5.22 -1.59 -5.98
CA GLU A 75 -6.51 -0.92 -5.81
C GLU A 75 -7.18 -1.52 -4.58
N THR A 76 -7.18 -0.76 -3.47
CA THR A 76 -7.56 -1.34 -2.19
C THR A 76 -9.04 -1.56 -2.29
N SER A 77 -9.43 -2.83 -2.47
CA SER A 77 -10.83 -3.20 -2.66
C SER A 77 -11.61 -2.59 -1.50
N ILE A 78 -12.52 -1.67 -1.83
CA ILE A 78 -13.34 -0.99 -0.84
C ILE A 78 -14.06 -2.08 -0.03
N PRO A 79 -13.89 -2.13 1.30
CA PRO A 79 -14.55 -3.14 2.09
C PRO A 79 -16.07 -3.06 1.94
N ALA A 80 -16.75 -4.21 1.82
CA ALA A 80 -18.17 -4.26 1.51
C ALA A 80 -19.05 -3.51 2.53
N ASP A 81 -18.63 -3.48 3.79
CA ASP A 81 -19.29 -2.75 4.86
C ASP A 81 -19.07 -1.23 4.79
N LEU A 82 -17.87 -0.79 4.37
CA LEU A 82 -17.63 0.63 4.04
C LEU A 82 -18.46 1.05 2.82
N LEU A 83 -18.49 0.24 1.77
CA LEU A 83 -19.32 0.48 0.58
C LEU A 83 -20.81 0.59 0.95
N THR A 84 -21.31 -0.31 1.81
CA THR A 84 -22.69 -0.28 2.30
C THR A 84 -22.98 1.01 3.06
N ALA A 85 -22.06 1.45 3.93
CA ALA A 85 -22.21 2.70 4.67
C ALA A 85 -22.23 3.92 3.73
N MET A 86 -21.40 3.92 2.69
CA MET A 86 -21.37 4.97 1.66
C MET A 86 -22.64 4.98 0.79
N VAL A 87 -23.24 3.82 0.49
CA VAL A 87 -24.53 3.75 -0.22
C VAL A 87 -25.63 4.45 0.58
N LEU A 88 -25.61 4.34 1.91
CA LEU A 88 -26.56 5.02 2.80
C LEU A 88 -26.26 6.52 2.98
N ARG A 89 -25.12 7.01 2.48
CA ARG A 89 -24.64 8.40 2.58
C ARG A 89 -23.97 8.84 1.27
N PRO A 90 -24.76 9.18 0.23
CA PRO A 90 -24.23 9.48 -1.11
C PRO A 90 -23.18 10.60 -1.15
N ALA A 91 -23.27 11.60 -0.25
CA ALA A 91 -22.27 12.67 -0.14
C ALA A 91 -20.89 12.12 0.26
N ALA A 92 -20.84 11.19 1.22
CA ALA A 92 -19.60 10.52 1.62
C ALA A 92 -18.99 9.72 0.46
N ARG A 93 -19.85 9.05 -0.33
CA ARG A 93 -19.42 8.29 -1.50
C ARG A 93 -18.75 9.17 -2.55
N VAL A 94 -19.38 10.29 -2.92
CA VAL A 94 -18.83 11.23 -3.92
C VAL A 94 -17.48 11.78 -3.45
N ARG A 95 -17.36 12.12 -2.17
CA ARG A 95 -16.10 12.60 -1.59
C ARG A 95 -15.04 11.51 -1.61
N PHE A 96 -15.38 10.29 -1.19
CA PHE A 96 -14.45 9.15 -1.21
C PHE A 96 -13.96 8.81 -2.62
N GLU A 97 -14.85 8.80 -3.62
CA GLU A 97 -14.49 8.55 -5.03
C GLU A 97 -13.64 9.68 -5.63
N ALA A 98 -13.69 10.90 -5.08
CA ALA A 98 -12.86 12.02 -5.48
C ALA A 98 -11.45 12.02 -4.86
N LEU A 99 -11.22 11.20 -3.82
CA LEU A 99 -9.91 11.05 -3.20
C LEU A 99 -8.95 10.30 -4.11
N THR A 100 -7.67 10.62 -4.00
CA THR A 100 -6.58 9.84 -4.60
C THR A 100 -6.54 8.43 -4.01
N PRO A 101 -5.99 7.43 -4.72
CA PRO A 101 -5.84 6.08 -4.18
C PRO A 101 -5.11 6.02 -2.83
N ALA A 102 -4.11 6.88 -2.63
CA ALA A 102 -3.38 6.99 -1.37
C ALA A 102 -4.26 7.47 -0.20
N GLU A 103 -5.16 8.43 -0.46
CA GLU A 103 -6.10 8.95 0.53
C GLU A 103 -7.22 7.93 0.84
N GLN A 104 -7.75 7.25 -0.19
CA GLN A 104 -8.71 6.16 0.01
C GLN A 104 -8.12 5.05 0.88
N ARG A 105 -6.85 4.70 0.67
CA ARG A 105 -6.09 3.74 1.48
C ARG A 105 -5.91 4.18 2.92
N ALA A 106 -5.64 5.46 3.15
CA ALA A 106 -5.53 6.00 4.51
C ALA A 106 -6.84 5.82 5.30
N ILE A 107 -7.98 5.77 4.62
CA ILE A 107 -9.30 5.49 5.21
C ILE A 107 -9.54 3.98 5.35
N ILE A 108 -9.18 3.17 4.34
CA ILE A 108 -9.47 1.73 4.35
C ILE A 108 -8.56 0.96 5.33
N LEU A 109 -7.27 1.27 5.39
CA LEU A 109 -6.29 0.50 6.17
C LEU A 109 -6.64 0.41 7.68
N PRO A 110 -7.07 1.50 8.37
CA PRO A 110 -7.56 1.40 9.74
C PRO A 110 -8.77 0.46 9.89
N ILE A 111 -9.69 0.45 8.92
CA ILE A 111 -10.88 -0.41 8.96
C ILE A 111 -10.49 -1.89 8.82
N GLU A 112 -9.56 -2.20 7.92
CA GLU A 112 -9.06 -3.56 7.70
C GLU A 112 -8.25 -4.12 8.86
N THR A 113 -7.50 -3.26 9.55
CA THR A 113 -6.68 -3.64 10.71
C THR A 113 -7.47 -3.71 12.03
N ALA A 114 -8.78 -3.52 12.01
CA ALA A 114 -9.64 -3.69 13.18
C ALA A 114 -9.71 -5.15 13.61
N ALA A 115 -9.35 -5.40 14.88
CA ALA A 115 -9.36 -6.74 15.46
C ALA A 115 -10.79 -7.19 15.79
N GLU A 116 -11.65 -6.25 16.19
CA GLU A 116 -13.02 -6.53 16.60
C GLU A 116 -14.06 -5.92 15.66
N ARG A 117 -15.22 -6.58 15.57
CA ARG A 117 -16.36 -6.08 14.77
C ARG A 117 -16.90 -4.74 15.27
N SER A 118 -16.86 -4.51 16.59
CA SER A 118 -17.22 -3.25 17.26
C SER A 118 -16.30 -2.11 16.82
N GLU A 119 -15.00 -2.32 16.94
CA GLU A 119 -13.94 -1.39 16.52
C GLU A 119 -14.05 -1.07 15.03
N ARG A 120 -14.24 -2.10 14.19
CA ARG A 120 -14.44 -1.93 12.75
C ARG A 120 -15.65 -1.04 12.43
N LYS A 121 -16.77 -1.27 13.11
CA LYS A 121 -17.99 -0.48 12.93
C LYS A 121 -17.80 0.98 13.35
N GLU A 122 -17.03 1.22 14.41
CA GLU A 122 -16.69 2.58 14.84
C GLU A 122 -15.83 3.30 13.80
N ARG A 123 -14.76 2.65 13.31
CA ARG A 123 -13.89 3.21 12.27
C ARG A 123 -14.63 3.55 10.99
N ILE A 124 -15.60 2.71 10.58
CA ILE A 124 -16.47 3.02 9.44
C ILE A 124 -17.34 4.24 9.73
N ARG A 125 -17.88 4.39 10.94
CA ARG A 125 -18.67 5.56 11.32
C ARG A 125 -17.84 6.84 11.27
N GLU A 126 -16.65 6.82 11.86
CA GLU A 126 -15.71 7.94 11.86
C GLU A 126 -15.27 8.32 10.44
N ALA A 127 -14.93 7.32 9.60
CA ALA A 127 -14.59 7.54 8.20
C ALA A 127 -15.71 8.24 7.44
N ILE A 128 -16.95 7.77 7.59
CA ILE A 128 -18.11 8.38 6.93
C ILE A 128 -18.38 9.79 7.45
N ALA A 129 -18.21 10.05 8.75
CA ALA A 129 -18.35 11.39 9.31
C ALA A 129 -17.30 12.35 8.75
N GLY A 130 -16.03 11.94 8.74
CA GLY A 130 -14.93 12.74 8.17
C GLY A 130 -15.10 13.05 6.69
N LEU A 131 -15.69 12.13 5.91
CA LEU A 131 -16.00 12.35 4.49
C LEU A 131 -17.15 13.36 4.24
N ILE A 132 -17.97 13.66 5.25
CA ILE A 132 -19.14 14.55 5.12
C ILE A 132 -18.88 15.93 5.73
N GLU A 133 -17.99 16.05 6.71
CA GLU A 133 -17.73 17.30 7.45
C GLU A 133 -16.71 18.25 6.77
N GLU A 134 -16.30 17.98 5.52
CA GLU A 134 -15.52 18.90 4.67
C GLU A 134 -16.32 19.47 3.48
#